data_AF-A0A292RG86-F1
#
_entry.id   AF-A0A292RG86-F1
#
_cell.length_a   1.000
_cell.length_b   1.000
_cell.length_c   1.000
_cell.angle_alpha   90.00
_cell.angle_beta   90.00
_cell.angle_gamma   90.00
#
_symmetry.space_group_name_H-M   'P 1'
#
loop_
_entity.id
_entity.type
_entity.pdbx_description
1 polymer ?
#
loop_
_entity_poly.entity_id
_entity_poly.type
_entity_poly.pdbx_seq_one_letter_code
_entity_poly.pdbx_strand_id
1 'polypeptide(L)'
;MTDFIEKYNLDMNKIKANTINHDDYMHEKLKDENYQRIYLETSLEEFAQDGNINAFIRSLQYVVKARGRGAISSLARELKMDRSNLSDILNGKVQPKISTTLKLLNGLGYKIQLKMA
;
A
#
# COMPACT_ATOMS: atom_id res chain seq x y z
N MET A 1 11.56 -13.45 16.51
CA MET A 1 10.12 -13.59 16.85
C MET A 1 9.93 -14.61 17.95
N THR A 2 10.58 -15.77 17.86
CA THR A 2 10.63 -16.81 18.92
C THR A 2 11.08 -16.25 20.27
N ASP A 3 12.14 -15.45 20.29
CA ASP A 3 12.68 -14.82 21.52
C ASP A 3 11.68 -13.90 22.23
N PHE A 4 10.75 -13.27 21.50
CA PHE A 4 9.73 -12.41 22.08
C PHE A 4 8.58 -13.24 22.67
N ILE A 5 8.16 -14.28 21.96
CA ILE A 5 7.10 -15.20 22.40
C ILE A 5 7.52 -15.91 23.69
N GLU A 6 8.76 -16.40 23.75
CA GLU A 6 9.32 -17.04 24.93
C GLU A 6 9.52 -16.05 26.07
N LYS A 7 10.08 -14.86 25.81
CA LYS A 7 10.30 -13.82 26.82
C LYS A 7 9.02 -13.38 27.54
N TYR A 8 7.90 -13.33 26.83
CA TYR A 8 6.62 -12.88 27.38
C TYR A 8 5.61 -14.02 27.60
N ASN A 9 6.05 -15.28 27.47
CA ASN A 9 5.21 -16.48 27.61
C ASN A 9 3.88 -16.37 26.87
N LEU A 10 3.93 -15.94 25.60
CA LEU A 10 2.73 -15.67 24.80
C LEU A 10 2.12 -16.97 24.28
N ASP A 11 0.83 -17.16 24.51
CA ASP A 11 0.06 -18.23 23.89
C ASP A 11 -0.35 -17.85 22.46
N MET A 12 0.44 -18.33 21.49
CA MET A 12 0.20 -18.06 20.07
C MET A 12 -1.12 -18.65 19.54
N ASN A 13 -1.62 -19.73 20.13
CA ASN A 13 -2.91 -20.30 19.73
C ASN A 13 -4.04 -19.36 20.15
N LYS A 14 -3.98 -18.85 21.39
CA LYS A 14 -4.94 -17.86 21.89
C LYS A 14 -4.88 -16.55 21.12
N ILE A 15 -3.69 -16.05 20.76
CA ILE A 15 -3.54 -14.84 19.95
C ILE A 15 -4.18 -15.04 18.57
N LYS A 16 -3.85 -16.13 17.87
CA LYS A 16 -4.42 -16.42 16.54
C LYS A 16 -5.94 -16.61 16.57
N ALA A 17 -6.49 -17.15 17.67
CA ALA A 17 -7.94 -17.32 17.82
C ALA A 17 -8.69 -16.00 18.02
N ASN A 18 -8.01 -14.93 18.46
CA ASN A 18 -8.63 -13.63 18.80
C ASN A 18 -8.11 -12.47 17.92
N THR A 19 -7.32 -12.76 16.90
CA THR A 19 -6.77 -11.76 15.99
C THR A 19 -6.94 -12.21 14.55
N ILE A 20 -6.83 -11.27 13.62
CA ILE A 20 -6.83 -11.53 12.19
C ILE A 20 -5.52 -11.06 11.60
N ASN A 21 -5.11 -11.66 10.49
CA ASN A 21 -3.94 -11.19 9.77
C ASN A 21 -4.21 -9.77 9.24
N HIS A 22 -3.27 -8.85 9.50
CA HIS A 22 -3.40 -7.46 9.08
C HIS A 22 -3.52 -7.31 7.56
N ASP A 23 -2.73 -8.05 6.78
CA ASP A 23 -2.75 -7.93 5.32
C ASP A 23 -4.06 -8.47 4.74
N ASP A 24 -4.61 -9.54 5.31
CA ASP A 24 -5.93 -10.06 4.91
C ASP A 24 -7.04 -9.07 5.26
N TYR A 25 -7.00 -8.47 6.46
CA TYR A 25 -7.95 -7.43 6.86
C TYR A 25 -7.90 -6.22 5.93
N MET A 26 -6.69 -5.72 5.66
CA MET A 26 -6.49 -4.57 4.77
C MET A 26 -6.91 -4.89 3.34
N HIS A 27 -6.64 -6.10 2.85
CA HIS A 27 -7.11 -6.54 1.54
C HIS A 27 -8.63 -6.43 1.40
N GLU A 28 -9.39 -6.85 2.42
CA GLU A 28 -10.85 -6.71 2.42
C GLU A 28 -11.32 -5.26 2.55
N LYS A 29 -10.72 -4.47 3.46
CA LYS A 29 -11.10 -3.06 3.65
C LYS A 29 -10.84 -2.20 2.42
N LEU A 30 -9.75 -2.44 1.70
CA LEU A 30 -9.35 -1.67 0.53
C LEU A 30 -10.16 -2.00 -0.74
N LYS A 31 -11.12 -2.95 -0.67
CA LYS A 31 -12.13 -3.13 -1.72
C LYS A 31 -13.21 -2.04 -1.68
N ASP A 32 -13.41 -1.40 -0.53
CA ASP A 32 -14.29 -0.25 -0.41
C ASP A 32 -13.58 1.00 -0.97
N GLU A 33 -14.15 1.59 -2.01
CA GLU A 33 -13.53 2.72 -2.72
C GLU A 33 -13.38 3.97 -1.83
N ASN A 34 -14.30 4.21 -0.89
CA ASN A 34 -14.21 5.33 0.03
C ASN A 34 -13.08 5.12 1.03
N TYR A 35 -12.97 3.92 1.59
CA TYR A 35 -11.86 3.56 2.47
C TYR A 35 -10.53 3.63 1.74
N GLN A 36 -10.46 3.11 0.51
CA GLN A 36 -9.28 3.17 -0.35
C GLN A 36 -8.83 4.62 -0.60
N ARG A 37 -9.78 5.53 -0.90
CA ARG A 37 -9.50 6.96 -1.07
C ARG A 37 -8.94 7.59 0.19
N ILE A 38 -9.62 7.42 1.33
CA ILE A 38 -9.19 7.98 2.62
C ILE A 38 -7.79 7.47 2.97
N TYR A 39 -7.55 6.17 2.80
CA TYR A 39 -6.26 5.54 3.07
C TYR A 39 -5.11 6.14 2.24
N LEU A 40 -5.33 6.39 0.95
CA LEU A 40 -4.33 7.03 0.10
C LEU A 40 -4.19 8.54 0.36
N GLU A 41 -5.28 9.24 0.66
CA GLU A 41 -5.25 10.67 1.00
C GLU A 41 -4.46 10.90 2.30
N THR A 42 -4.76 10.14 3.36
CA THR A 42 -4.03 10.21 4.64
C THR A 42 -2.55 9.88 4.46
N SER A 43 -2.20 8.80 3.76
CA SER A 43 -0.79 8.45 3.55
C SER A 43 -0.03 9.45 2.67
N LEU A 44 -0.73 10.16 1.77
CA LEU A 44 -0.14 11.27 0.99
C LEU A 44 0.08 12.52 1.87
N GLU A 45 -0.86 12.82 2.76
CA GLU A 45 -0.75 13.92 3.73
C GLU A 45 0.40 13.68 4.73
N GLU A 46 0.52 12.46 5.26
CA GLU A 46 1.64 12.05 6.11
C GLU A 46 2.98 12.22 5.38
N PHE A 47 3.07 11.72 4.14
CA PHE A 47 4.26 11.91 3.31
C PHE A 47 4.58 13.39 3.08
N ALA A 48 3.59 14.25 2.90
CA ALA A 48 3.80 15.69 2.75
C ALA A 48 4.32 16.35 4.03
N GLN A 49 4.03 15.77 5.20
CA GLN A 49 4.49 16.27 6.50
C GLN A 49 5.90 15.77 6.85
N ASP A 50 6.20 14.48 6.64
CA ASP A 50 7.42 13.84 7.14
C ASP A 50 8.45 13.51 6.04
N GLY A 51 8.07 13.61 4.76
CA GLY A 51 8.93 13.28 3.61
C GLY A 51 9.15 11.77 3.39
N ASN A 52 8.48 10.89 4.13
CA ASN A 52 8.65 9.44 4.09
C ASN A 52 7.90 8.80 2.92
N ILE A 53 8.49 8.90 1.73
CA ILE A 53 7.90 8.32 0.51
C ILE A 53 7.70 6.80 0.58
N ASN A 54 8.52 6.07 1.35
CA ASN A 54 8.42 4.62 1.44
C ASN A 54 7.12 4.17 2.11
N ALA A 55 6.64 4.93 3.11
CA ALA A 55 5.34 4.70 3.73
C ALA A 55 4.21 4.89 2.72
N PHE A 56 4.28 5.94 1.91
CA PHE A 56 3.30 6.19 0.86
C PHE A 56 3.29 5.12 -0.24
N ILE A 57 4.46 4.68 -0.71
CA ILE A 57 4.57 3.59 -1.70
C ILE A 57 4.03 2.28 -1.16
N ARG A 58 4.22 1.98 0.13
CA ARG A 58 3.62 0.81 0.77
C ARG A 58 2.08 0.89 0.76
N SER A 59 1.52 2.07 0.99
CA SER A 59 0.06 2.29 0.89
C SER A 59 -0.45 2.06 -0.53
N LEU A 60 0.27 2.56 -1.55
CA LEU A 60 -0.04 2.25 -2.95
C LEU A 60 0.03 0.75 -3.26
N GLN A 61 1.02 0.04 -2.70
CA GLN A 61 1.14 -1.41 -2.86
C GLN A 61 -0.07 -2.16 -2.31
N TYR A 62 -0.52 -1.81 -1.10
CA TYR A 62 -1.70 -2.42 -0.51
C TYR A 62 -2.93 -2.23 -1.39
N VAL A 63 -3.14 -1.02 -1.90
CA VAL A 63 -4.23 -0.69 -2.82
C VAL A 63 -4.15 -1.49 -4.12
N VAL A 64 -2.98 -1.56 -4.75
CA VAL A 64 -2.80 -2.33 -5.99
C VAL A 64 -3.09 -3.81 -5.75
N LYS A 65 -2.63 -4.38 -4.63
CA LYS A 65 -2.89 -5.78 -4.28
C LYS A 65 -4.35 -6.06 -3.95
N ALA A 66 -5.07 -5.10 -3.35
CA ALA A 66 -6.50 -5.21 -3.03
C ALA A 66 -7.39 -5.38 -4.27
N ARG A 67 -6.96 -4.88 -5.44
CA ARG A 67 -7.65 -5.09 -6.72
C ARG A 67 -7.61 -6.54 -7.25
N GLY A 68 -6.90 -7.43 -6.57
CA GLY A 68 -6.92 -8.86 -6.84
C GLY A 68 -5.85 -9.34 -7.83
N ARG A 69 -6.01 -10.59 -8.28
CA ARG A 69 -5.00 -11.30 -9.07
C ARG A 69 -4.79 -10.61 -10.42
N GLY A 70 -3.54 -10.34 -10.76
CA GLY A 70 -3.17 -9.69 -12.03
C GLY A 70 -3.28 -8.18 -12.04
N ALA A 71 -3.67 -7.54 -10.92
CA ALA A 71 -3.76 -6.08 -10.82
C ALA A 71 -2.45 -5.37 -11.19
N ILE A 72 -1.29 -5.87 -10.71
CA ILE A 72 0.03 -5.31 -11.06
C ILE A 72 0.27 -5.39 -12.58
N SER A 73 -0.04 -6.52 -13.22
CA SER A 73 0.15 -6.69 -14.65
C SER A 73 -0.76 -5.76 -15.47
N SER A 74 -2.00 -5.59 -15.04
CA SER A 74 -2.96 -4.70 -15.70
C SER A 74 -2.54 -3.24 -15.55
N LEU A 75 -2.14 -2.82 -14.35
CA LEU A 75 -1.65 -1.47 -14.09
C LEU A 75 -0.35 -1.16 -14.87
N ALA A 76 0.59 -2.11 -14.92
CA ALA A 76 1.81 -1.95 -15.71
C ALA A 76 1.50 -1.68 -17.19
N ARG A 77 0.56 -2.44 -17.77
CA ARG A 77 0.12 -2.28 -19.16
C ARG A 77 -0.55 -0.92 -19.39
N GLU A 78 -1.43 -0.51 -18.48
CA GLU A 78 -2.12 0.79 -18.56
C GLU A 78 -1.12 1.96 -18.50
N LEU A 79 -0.14 1.88 -17.60
CA LEU A 79 0.88 2.91 -17.41
C LEU A 79 2.02 2.84 -18.44
N LYS A 80 2.00 1.86 -19.35
CA LYS A 80 3.11 1.55 -20.27
C LYS A 80 4.45 1.43 -19.53
N MET A 81 4.43 0.77 -18.38
CA MET A 81 5.60 0.50 -17.54
C MET A 81 5.99 -0.96 -17.64
N ASP A 82 7.29 -1.24 -17.51
CA ASP A 82 7.75 -2.60 -17.31
C ASP A 82 7.15 -3.18 -16.01
N ARG A 83 6.64 -4.41 -16.08
CA ARG A 83 5.97 -5.08 -14.96
C ARG A 83 6.95 -5.37 -13.82
N SER A 84 8.19 -5.74 -14.13
CA SER A 84 9.20 -6.00 -13.10
C SER A 84 9.54 -4.72 -12.36
N ASN A 85 9.77 -3.63 -13.09
CA ASN A 85 10.02 -2.32 -12.51
C ASN A 85 8.87 -1.84 -11.62
N LEU A 86 7.61 -1.97 -12.07
CA LEU A 86 6.45 -1.66 -11.23
C LEU A 86 6.43 -2.51 -9.96
N SER A 87 6.69 -3.81 -10.08
CA SER A 87 6.77 -4.72 -8.94
C SER A 87 7.89 -4.31 -7.98
N ASP A 88 9.07 -3.94 -8.47
CA ASP A 88 10.19 -3.53 -7.62
C ASP A 88 9.92 -2.20 -6.91
N ILE A 89 9.24 -1.25 -7.56
CA ILE A 89 8.74 -0.03 -6.92
C ILE A 89 7.77 -0.38 -5.80
N LEU A 90 6.71 -1.14 -6.09
CA LEU A 90 5.67 -1.47 -5.11
C LEU A 90 6.21 -2.30 -3.94
N ASN A 91 7.26 -3.11 -4.15
CA ASN A 91 7.91 -3.86 -3.08
C ASN A 91 8.98 -3.05 -2.33
N GLY A 92 9.12 -1.74 -2.61
CA GLY A 92 10.07 -0.85 -1.94
C GLY A 92 11.54 -1.13 -2.26
N LYS A 93 11.83 -1.90 -3.32
CA LYS A 93 13.21 -2.16 -3.78
C LYS A 93 13.78 -0.99 -4.56
N VAL A 94 12.92 -0.22 -5.22
CA VAL A 94 13.28 0.96 -5.99
C VAL A 94 12.41 2.12 -5.53
N GLN A 95 13.06 3.20 -5.07
CA GLN A 95 12.35 4.42 -4.73
C GLN A 95 11.90 5.13 -6.02
N PRO A 96 10.59 5.34 -6.23
CA PRO A 96 10.11 6.02 -7.42
C PRO A 96 10.37 7.53 -7.34
N LYS A 97 10.60 8.14 -8.51
CA LYS A 97 10.51 9.59 -8.65
C LYS A 97 9.07 10.04 -8.41
N ILE A 98 8.89 11.29 -7.98
CA ILE A 98 7.55 11.86 -7.77
C ILE A 98 6.66 11.69 -9.00
N SER A 99 7.19 11.93 -10.20
CA SER A 99 6.45 11.76 -11.46
C SER A 99 5.93 10.32 -11.66
N THR A 100 6.66 9.31 -11.22
CA THR A 100 6.22 7.92 -11.25
C THR A 100 5.11 7.68 -10.22
N THR A 101 5.26 8.23 -9.01
CA THR A 101 4.22 8.17 -7.97
C THR A 101 2.89 8.80 -8.44
N LEU A 102 2.95 9.97 -9.08
CA LEU A 102 1.76 10.61 -9.66
C LEU A 102 1.15 9.76 -10.79
N LYS A 103 1.97 9.11 -11.63
CA LYS A 103 1.49 8.16 -12.65
C LYS A 103 0.75 6.98 -12.03
N LEU A 104 1.26 6.42 -10.93
CA LEU A 104 0.60 5.31 -10.21
C LEU A 104 -0.78 5.73 -9.71
N LEU A 105 -0.89 6.89 -9.05
CA LEU A 105 -2.18 7.42 -8.59
C LEU A 105 -3.16 7.60 -9.75
N ASN A 106 -2.71 8.17 -10.87
CA ASN A 106 -3.54 8.33 -12.06
C ASN A 106 -4.03 6.99 -12.64
N GLY A 107 -3.16 5.97 -12.75
CA GLY A 107 -3.57 4.63 -13.20
C GLY A 107 -4.44 3.87 -12.18
N LEU A 108 -4.45 4.33 -10.94
CA LEU A 108 -5.42 3.88 -9.95
C LEU A 108 -6.75 4.65 -10.02
N GLY A 109 -6.91 5.61 -10.94
CA GLY A 109 -8.13 6.41 -11.11
C GLY A 109 -8.20 7.65 -10.22
N TYR A 110 -7.12 7.98 -9.50
CA TYR A 110 -7.07 9.16 -8.64
C TYR A 110 -6.56 10.38 -9.39
N LYS A 111 -7.19 11.52 -9.12
CA LYS A 111 -6.67 12.84 -9.50
C LYS A 111 -6.11 13.52 -8.27
N ILE A 112 -5.02 14.26 -8.46
CA ILE A 112 -4.34 14.98 -7.39
C ILE A 112 -4.76 16.43 -7.48
N GLN A 113 -5.11 17.02 -6.34
CA GLN A 113 -5.51 18.41 -6.22
C GLN A 113 -4.63 19.10 -5.17
N LEU A 114 -4.22 20.33 -5.45
CA LEU A 114 -3.62 21.20 -4.45
C LEU A 114 -4.74 22.01 -3.81
N LYS A 115 -4.73 22.08 -2.49
CA LYS A 115 -5.64 22.90 -1.68
C LYS A 115 -4.80 23.92 -0.92
N MET A 116 -5.35 25.12 -0.73
CA MET A 116 -4.78 26.07 0.23
C MET A 116 -5.06 25.54 1.65
N ALA A 117 -4.07 25.67 2.52
CA ALA A 117 -4.21 25.38 3.96
C ALA A 117 -4.86 26.55 4.69
#